data_AF-A0A251T8H3-F1
#
_entry.id   AF-A0A251T8H3-F1
#
_cell.length_a   1.000
_cell.length_b   1.000
_cell.length_c   1.000
_cell.angle_alpha   90.00
_cell.angle_beta   90.00
_cell.angle_gamma   90.00
#
_symmetry.space_group_name_H-M   'P 1'
#
loop_
_entity.id
_entity.type
_entity.pdbx_description
1 polymer ?
#
loop_
_entity_poly.entity_id
_entity_poly.type
_entity_poly.pdbx_seq_one_letter_code
_entity_poly.pdbx_strand_id
1 'polypeptide(L)'
;MDSWGFKMISTVEAVAELAAIGFDLPKDSFTNLMKLGPHLLAPTGSDLGRYGEEGTVFAGYHNDINFLTIHYKSKFPGLSIWLRNGEKLEVKVPDGCLLIQAGKQVCNKAIINSFRVF
;
A
#
# COMPACT_ATOMS: atom_id res chain seq x y z
N MET A 1 15.93 -12.64 6.74
CA MET A 1 15.29 -11.53 5.98
C MET A 1 13.92 -11.95 5.46
N ASP A 2 13.82 -13.19 4.99
CA ASP A 2 12.62 -13.74 4.34
C ASP A 2 11.38 -13.79 5.24
N SER A 3 11.55 -14.06 6.53
CA SER A 3 10.43 -14.15 7.49
C SER A 3 9.58 -12.87 7.54
N TRP A 4 10.18 -11.69 7.36
CA TRP A 4 9.44 -10.44 7.32
C TRP A 4 8.72 -10.25 5.98
N GLY A 5 9.37 -10.60 4.87
CA GLY A 5 8.75 -10.60 3.54
C GLY A 5 7.52 -11.49 3.48
N PHE A 6 7.61 -12.72 3.97
CA PHE A 6 6.47 -13.64 4.04
C PHE A 6 5.34 -13.08 4.90
N LYS A 7 5.63 -12.52 6.08
CA LYS A 7 4.60 -11.89 6.94
C LYS A 7 3.90 -10.73 6.24
N MET A 8 4.63 -9.88 5.51
CA MET A 8 4.03 -8.78 4.76
C MET A 8 3.12 -9.30 3.65
N ILE A 9 3.57 -10.27 2.85
CA ILE A 9 2.77 -10.87 1.79
C ILE A 9 1.51 -11.52 2.36
N SER A 10 1.62 -12.36 3.39
CA SER A 10 0.46 -13.01 4.01
C SER A 10 -0.52 -12.01 4.61
N THR A 11 -0.04 -10.88 5.16
CA THR A 11 -0.91 -9.80 5.64
C THR A 11 -1.68 -9.17 4.48
N VAL A 12 -1.01 -8.90 3.35
CA VAL A 12 -1.65 -8.33 2.15
C VAL A 12 -2.64 -9.31 1.54
N GLU A 13 -2.32 -10.61 1.50
CA GLU A 13 -3.25 -11.66 1.05
C GLU A 13 -4.52 -11.69 1.90
N ALA A 14 -4.39 -11.67 3.23
CA ALA A 14 -5.55 -11.64 4.12
C ALA A 14 -6.42 -10.40 3.89
N VAL A 15 -5.81 -9.23 3.70
CA VAL A 15 -6.57 -8.00 3.38
C VAL A 15 -7.18 -8.05 1.98
N ALA A 16 -6.52 -8.68 1.02
CA ALA A 16 -7.09 -8.91 -0.31
C ALA A 16 -8.34 -9.81 -0.25
N GLU A 17 -8.33 -10.87 0.56
CA GLU A 17 -9.51 -11.72 0.77
C GLU A 17 -10.67 -10.93 1.42
N LEU A 18 -10.35 -10.12 2.44
CA LEU A 18 -11.34 -9.25 3.08
C LEU A 18 -11.91 -8.21 2.11
N ALA A 19 -11.07 -7.64 1.24
CA ALA A 19 -11.51 -6.72 0.21
C ALA A 19 -12.43 -7.41 -0.80
N ALA A 20 -12.10 -8.63 -1.25
CA ALA A 20 -12.93 -9.39 -2.18
C ALA A 20 -14.34 -9.63 -1.59
N ILE A 21 -14.42 -10.07 -0.33
CA ILE A 21 -15.69 -10.24 0.39
C ILE A 21 -16.44 -8.89 0.46
N GLY A 22 -15.75 -7.80 0.80
CA GLY A 22 -16.35 -6.46 0.86
C GLY A 22 -16.84 -5.90 -0.48
N PHE A 23 -16.37 -6.44 -1.61
CA PHE A 23 -16.86 -6.12 -2.96
C PHE A 23 -17.92 -7.10 -3.48
N ASP A 24 -18.41 -8.02 -2.65
CA ASP A 24 -19.32 -9.11 -3.01
C ASP A 24 -18.75 -10.07 -4.07
N LEU A 25 -17.45 -10.35 -3.99
CA LEU A 25 -16.74 -11.28 -4.88
C LEU A 25 -16.40 -12.60 -4.15
N PRO A 26 -16.14 -13.70 -4.87
CA PRO A 26 -15.51 -14.88 -4.28
C PRO A 26 -14.24 -14.49 -3.51
N LYS A 27 -14.07 -15.05 -2.30
CA LYS A 27 -13.00 -14.72 -1.35
C LYS A 27 -11.60 -14.68 -2.00
N ASP A 28 -11.34 -15.57 -2.94
CA ASP A 28 -10.04 -15.77 -3.59
C ASP A 28 -9.86 -14.96 -4.90
N SER A 29 -10.82 -14.09 -5.25
CA SER A 29 -10.82 -13.34 -6.51
C SER A 29 -9.55 -12.52 -6.71
N PHE A 30 -9.05 -11.86 -5.66
CA PHE A 30 -7.82 -11.09 -5.73
C PHE A 30 -6.57 -11.93 -5.45
N THR A 31 -6.60 -12.83 -4.47
CA THR A 31 -5.42 -13.64 -4.11
C THR A 31 -5.02 -14.62 -5.22
N ASN A 32 -5.98 -15.10 -6.02
CA ASN A 32 -5.65 -15.90 -7.22
C ASN A 32 -4.83 -15.12 -8.25
N LEU A 33 -5.06 -13.80 -8.39
CA LEU A 33 -4.27 -12.93 -9.27
C LEU A 33 -2.92 -12.54 -8.68
N MET A 34 -2.77 -12.63 -7.36
CA MET A 34 -1.50 -12.38 -6.67
C MET A 34 -0.53 -13.55 -6.80
N LYS A 35 -1.00 -14.75 -7.13
CA LYS A 35 -0.13 -15.93 -7.34
C LYS A 35 0.84 -15.66 -8.48
N LEU A 36 2.14 -15.75 -8.18
CA LEU A 36 3.24 -15.42 -9.10
C LEU A 36 3.18 -13.97 -9.62
N GLY A 37 2.39 -13.11 -8.97
CA GLY A 37 2.32 -11.69 -9.27
C GLY A 37 3.59 -10.96 -8.81
N PRO A 38 3.94 -9.83 -9.46
CA PRO A 38 5.10 -9.06 -9.05
C PRO A 38 4.84 -8.36 -7.72
N HIS A 39 5.62 -8.69 -6.70
CA HIS A 39 5.66 -7.98 -5.42
C HIS A 39 6.97 -7.21 -5.30
N LEU A 40 6.88 -5.89 -5.15
CA LEU A 40 8.05 -5.02 -5.05
C LEU A 40 8.20 -4.47 -3.63
N LEU A 41 9.37 -4.68 -3.04
CA LEU A 41 9.77 -4.00 -1.81
C LEU A 41 10.62 -2.78 -2.18
N ALA A 42 10.07 -1.58 -2.00
CA ALA A 42 10.71 -0.32 -2.38
C ALA A 42 10.87 0.61 -1.16
N PRO A 43 11.90 0.41 -0.31
CA PRO A 43 12.14 1.32 0.81
C PRO A 43 12.66 2.67 0.30
N THR A 44 12.00 3.77 0.66
CA THR A 44 12.54 5.12 0.44
C THR A 44 13.59 5.41 1.51
N GLY A 45 14.85 5.47 1.11
CA GLY A 45 15.96 5.93 1.94
C GLY A 45 16.56 7.21 1.38
N SER A 46 16.89 8.16 2.25
CA SER A 46 17.54 9.41 1.87
C SER A 46 18.66 9.75 2.85
N ASP A 47 19.78 10.24 2.32
CA ASP A 47 20.90 10.69 3.13
C ASP A 47 20.65 12.12 3.61
N LEU A 48 20.26 12.26 4.88
CA LEU A 48 19.98 13.56 5.50
C LEU A 48 21.23 14.42 5.69
N GLY A 49 22.43 13.83 5.72
CA GLY A 49 23.68 14.61 5.76
C GLY A 49 23.94 15.34 4.45
N ARG A 50 23.41 14.83 3.34
CA ARG A 50 23.57 15.39 1.99
C ARG A 50 22.35 16.16 1.50
N TYR A 51 21.15 15.74 1.89
CA TYR A 51 19.88 16.25 1.37
C TYR A 51 18.95 16.77 2.49
N GLY A 52 19.48 17.10 3.66
CA GLY A 52 18.71 17.52 4.84
C GLY A 52 18.31 18.99 4.88
N GLU A 53 18.50 19.73 3.79
CA GLU A 53 18.13 21.15 3.73
C GLU A 53 16.61 21.33 3.83
N GLU A 54 16.17 22.30 4.62
CA GLU A 54 14.75 22.62 4.76
C GLU A 54 14.14 22.97 3.40
N GLY A 55 12.94 22.43 3.13
CA GLY A 55 12.28 22.53 1.82
C GLY A 55 12.64 21.42 0.84
N THR A 56 13.61 20.55 1.15
CA THR A 56 13.90 19.37 0.32
C THR A 56 12.72 18.40 0.31
N VAL A 57 12.29 17.99 -0.90
CA VAL A 57 11.20 17.04 -1.10
C VAL A 57 11.77 15.65 -1.41
N PHE A 58 11.73 14.74 -0.44
CA PHE A 58 12.18 13.35 -0.63
C PHE A 58 11.20 12.48 -1.43
N ALA A 59 9.90 12.74 -1.27
CA ALA A 59 8.84 12.10 -2.01
C ALA A 59 7.71 13.12 -2.24
N GLY A 60 7.44 13.42 -3.51
CA GLY A 60 6.33 14.29 -3.89
C GLY A 60 4.97 13.59 -3.71
N TYR A 61 3.88 14.36 -3.85
CA TYR A 61 2.53 13.79 -3.87
C TYR A 61 2.37 12.82 -5.06
N HIS A 62 2.03 11.56 -4.78
CA HIS A 62 1.76 10.54 -5.79
C HIS A 62 0.85 9.44 -5.24
N ASN A 63 0.42 8.55 -6.13
CA ASN A 63 -0.29 7.32 -5.76
C ASN A 63 0.50 6.13 -6.27
N ASP A 64 0.52 5.05 -5.49
CA ASP A 64 1.04 3.79 -5.96
C ASP A 64 0.13 3.20 -7.03
N ILE A 65 0.75 2.68 -8.09
CA ILE A 65 0.02 2.12 -9.23
C ILE A 65 -0.46 0.67 -9.00
N ASN A 66 0.01 0.03 -7.93
CA ASN A 66 -0.26 -1.37 -7.61
C ASN A 66 -1.68 -1.57 -7.02
N PHE A 67 -1.96 -2.79 -6.55
CA PHE A 67 -3.23 -3.16 -5.91
C PHE A 67 -3.28 -2.68 -4.46
N LEU A 68 -2.31 -3.10 -3.65
CA LEU A 68 -2.17 -2.72 -2.24
C LEU A 68 -0.71 -2.39 -1.96
N THR A 69 -0.48 -1.35 -1.15
CA THR A 69 0.82 -1.05 -0.55
C THR A 69 0.73 -1.21 0.96
N ILE A 70 1.75 -1.84 1.54
CA ILE A 70 1.90 -2.04 2.98
C ILE A 70 3.11 -1.24 3.48
N HIS A 71 2.89 -0.45 4.52
CA HIS A 71 3.93 0.34 5.19
C HIS A 71 4.08 -0.11 6.64
N TYR A 72 5.33 -0.23 7.06
CA TYR A 72 5.70 -0.30 8.47
C TYR A 72 6.04 1.11 8.99
N LYS A 73 6.10 1.25 10.32
CA LYS A 73 6.53 2.48 11.00
C LYS A 73 7.90 2.96 10.49
N SER A 74 7.95 4.21 10.06
CA SER A 74 9.20 4.89 9.69
C SER A 74 10.05 5.24 10.92
N LYS A 75 11.38 5.24 10.76
CA LYS A 75 12.32 5.66 11.81
C LYS A 75 12.20 7.16 12.13
N PHE A 76 11.92 7.97 11.11
CA PHE A 76 11.70 9.41 11.21
C PHE A 76 10.30 9.75 10.67
N PRO A 77 9.62 10.77 11.22
CA PRO A 77 8.34 11.24 10.69
C PRO A 77 8.51 11.87 9.30
N GLY A 78 7.39 12.10 8.61
CA GLY A 78 7.37 12.73 7.28
C GLY A 78 6.45 12.08 6.26
N LEU A 79 5.87 10.90 6.58
CA LEU A 79 4.82 10.31 5.76
C LEU A 79 3.53 11.10 5.95
N SER A 80 2.98 11.60 4.84
CA SER A 80 1.64 12.16 4.79
C SER A 80 0.79 11.39 3.79
N ILE A 81 -0.48 11.23 4.09
CA ILE A 81 -1.49 10.69 3.19
C ILE A 81 -2.52 11.78 2.86
N TRP A 82 -3.22 11.59 1.75
CA TRP A 82 -4.30 12.48 1.36
C TRP A 82 -5.60 11.71 1.34
N LEU A 83 -6.58 12.24 2.08
CA LEU A 83 -7.94 11.75 2.05
C LEU A 83 -8.62 12.12 0.73
N ARG A 84 -9.73 11.44 0.40
CA ARG A 84 -10.49 11.70 -0.82
C ARG A 84 -11.05 13.13 -0.91
N ASN A 85 -11.22 13.81 0.23
CA ASN A 85 -11.63 15.21 0.31
C ASN A 85 -10.47 16.20 0.06
N GLY A 86 -9.24 15.70 -0.20
CA GLY A 86 -8.04 16.51 -0.43
C GLY A 86 -7.29 16.90 0.84
N GLU A 87 -7.77 16.53 2.03
CA GLU A 87 -7.11 16.80 3.29
C GLU A 87 -5.82 16.00 3.43
N LYS A 88 -4.74 16.69 3.80
CA LYS A 88 -3.44 16.08 4.09
C LYS A 88 -3.37 15.70 5.57
N LEU A 89 -3.08 14.42 5.85
CA LEU A 89 -2.88 13.90 7.21
C LEU A 89 -1.48 13.36 7.39
N GLU A 90 -0.84 13.71 8.49
CA GLU A 90 0.42 13.08 8.91
C GLU A 90 0.13 11.68 9.45
N VAL A 91 0.91 10.69 8.98
CA VAL A 91 0.76 9.30 9.41
C VAL A 91 1.75 8.99 10.52
N LYS A 92 1.23 8.51 11.64
CA LYS A 92 2.00 7.89 12.70
C LYS A 92 1.50 6.47 12.93
N VAL A 93 2.20 5.49 12.36
CA VAL A 93 1.86 4.06 12.54
C VAL A 93 2.23 3.63 13.97
N PRO A 94 1.26 3.16 14.79
CA PRO A 94 1.54 2.67 16.14
C PRO A 94 2.44 1.43 16.16
N ASP A 95 3.03 1.14 17.31
CA ASP A 95 3.84 -0.06 17.48
C ASP A 95 2.99 -1.32 17.33
N GLY A 96 3.49 -2.30 16.58
CA GLY A 96 2.76 -3.52 16.25
C GLY A 96 1.70 -3.37 15.15
N CYS A 97 1.53 -2.16 14.59
CA CYS A 97 0.59 -1.92 13.49
C CYS A 97 1.30 -1.78 12.13
N LEU A 98 0.52 -2.00 11.08
CA LEU A 98 0.90 -1.77 9.69
C LEU A 98 -0.15 -0.85 9.06
N LEU A 99 0.28 0.03 8.17
CA LEU A 99 -0.63 0.83 7.34
C LEU A 99 -0.76 0.15 5.99
N ILE A 100 -2.00 -0.03 5.52
CA ILE A 100 -2.29 -0.54 4.18
C ILE A 100 -3.02 0.54 3.39
N GLN A 101 -2.50 0.82 2.21
CA GLN A 101 -3.06 1.80 1.28
C GLN A 101 -3.56 1.08 0.03
N ALA A 102 -4.76 1.46 -0.43
CA ALA A 102 -5.26 1.03 -1.73
C ALA A 102 -4.52 1.75 -2.85
N GLY A 103 -3.95 0.99 -3.79
CA GLY A 103 -3.32 1.54 -4.97
C GLY A 103 -4.29 1.76 -6.13
N LYS A 104 -3.76 2.23 -7.25
CA LYS A 104 -4.56 2.65 -8.41
C LYS A 104 -5.32 1.50 -9.09
N GLN A 105 -4.86 0.25 -8.98
CA GLN A 105 -5.58 -0.91 -9.53
C GLN A 105 -6.94 -1.13 -8.85
N VAL A 106 -7.08 -0.80 -7.56
CA VAL A 106 -8.38 -0.86 -6.86
C VAL A 106 -9.32 0.24 -7.35
N CYS A 107 -8.82 1.46 -7.53
CA CYS A 107 -9.66 2.62 -7.85
C CYS A 107 -10.18 2.64 -9.30
N ASN A 108 -9.72 1.72 -10.16
CA ASN A 108 -10.17 1.67 -11.53
C ASN A 108 -11.48 0.86 -11.65
N LYS A 109 -12.60 1.56 -11.93
CA LYS A 109 -13.92 0.94 -12.13
C LYS A 109 -13.90 -0.17 -13.19
N ALA A 110 -13.04 -0.07 -14.22
CA ALA A 110 -12.93 -1.12 -15.23
C ALA A 110 -12.41 -2.45 -14.64
N ILE A 111 -11.47 -2.36 -13.68
CA ILE A 111 -10.90 -3.51 -13.00
C ILE A 111 -11.95 -4.10 -12.05
N ILE A 112 -12.59 -3.28 -11.20
CA ILE A 112 -13.68 -3.75 -10.31
C ILE A 112 -14.81 -4.41 -11.12
N ASN A 113 -15.24 -3.81 -12.23
CA ASN A 113 -16.32 -4.35 -13.05
C ASN A 113 -15.93 -5.64 -13.78
N SER A 114 -14.65 -5.82 -14.13
CA SER A 114 -14.19 -7.09 -14.75
C SER A 114 -14.34 -8.30 -13.82
N PHE A 115 -14.38 -8.09 -12.50
CA PHE A 115 -14.65 -9.17 -11.53
C PHE A 115 -16.13 -9.55 -11.41
N ARG A 116 -17.05 -8.75 -11.95
CA ARG A 116 -18.51 -9.04 -11.93
C ARG A 116 -19.01 -9.77 -13.17
N VAL A 117 -18.14 -9.98 -14.17
CA VAL A 117 -18.50 -10.57 -15.47
C VAL A 117 -18.07 -12.05 -15.56
N PHE A 118 -17.56 -12.63 -14.48
CA PHE A 118 -17.30 -14.07 -14.35
C PHE A 118 -18.15 -14.67 -13.23
#